data_AF-A0A1B9BZ46-F1
#
_entry.id   AF-A0A1B9BZ46-F1
#
_cell.length_a   1.000
_cell.length_b   1.000
_cell.length_c   1.000
_cell.angle_alpha   90.00
_cell.angle_beta   90.00
_cell.angle_gamma   90.00
#
_symmetry.space_group_name_H-M   'P 1'
#
loop_
_entity.id
_entity.type
_entity.pdbx_description
1 polymer ?
#
loop_
_entity_poly.entity_id
_entity_poly.type
_entity_poly.pdbx_seq_one_letter_code
_entity_poly.pdbx_strand_id
1 'polypeptide(L)'
;MRVDADRWSPIHTADITSAGSALSTIDQDAAIWIADLSLQPRFGCKGRGAAEWLGAQDFTVPASPNSWVMTGESAILRLGDSEFLIESTADVVNKMKSLPREASVYPVLRQDCAFEFGGAQVENLLRQVCSMHFEALNLIAQPIVLTSMIGVSVIILPKQDQGRPNFRVWADNTYGFYLWNTLLGIGNELGGCQICLARNSVYQ
;
A
#
# COMPACT_ATOMS: atom_id res chain seq x y z
N MET A 1 -27.31 -18.14 -14.79
CA MET A 1 -27.19 -16.81 -14.14
C MET A 1 -25.72 -16.43 -14.20
N ARG A 2 -25.31 -15.70 -15.24
CA ARG A 2 -23.92 -15.23 -15.39
C ARG A 2 -23.74 -14.04 -14.46
N VAL A 3 -22.78 -14.14 -13.54
CA VAL A 3 -22.36 -13.01 -12.71
C VAL A 3 -21.28 -12.30 -13.52
N ASP A 4 -21.59 -11.10 -14.02
CA ASP A 4 -20.60 -10.25 -14.67
C ASP A 4 -19.58 -9.79 -13.61
N ALA A 5 -18.35 -10.28 -13.71
CA ALA A 5 -17.23 -9.93 -12.82
C ALA A 5 -16.86 -8.44 -12.91
N ASP A 6 -17.23 -7.78 -14.00
CA ASP A 6 -16.96 -6.37 -14.26
C ASP A 6 -17.82 -5.43 -13.40
N ARG A 7 -18.84 -5.97 -12.71
CA ARG A 7 -19.75 -5.17 -11.87
C ARG A 7 -19.27 -4.97 -10.44
N TRP A 8 -18.26 -5.73 -9.96
CA TRP A 8 -17.84 -5.71 -8.54
C TRP A 8 -16.54 -4.93 -8.27
N SER A 9 -15.76 -4.56 -9.28
CA SER A 9 -14.48 -3.87 -9.07
C SER A 9 -14.45 -2.48 -9.71
N PRO A 10 -15.01 -1.44 -9.05
CA PRO A 10 -14.81 -0.04 -9.47
C PRO A 10 -13.35 0.43 -9.31
N ILE A 11 -12.45 -0.43 -8.82
CA ILE A 11 -11.11 -0.07 -8.33
C ILE A 11 -10.05 -0.24 -9.42
N HIS A 12 -10.22 -1.15 -10.40
CA HIS A 12 -9.14 -1.48 -11.34
C HIS A 12 -9.06 -0.58 -12.58
N THR A 13 -8.86 0.71 -12.36
CA THR A 13 -9.09 1.81 -13.30
C THR A 13 -10.57 2.13 -13.31
N ALA A 14 -10.97 3.09 -12.47
CA ALA A 14 -12.28 3.70 -12.65
C ALA A 14 -12.39 4.15 -14.11
N ASP A 15 -13.42 3.67 -14.79
CA ASP A 15 -14.02 4.36 -15.94
C ASP A 15 -14.53 5.73 -15.43
N ILE A 16 -13.61 6.69 -15.25
CA ILE A 16 -13.92 8.10 -14.94
C ILE A 16 -14.21 8.81 -16.27
N THR A 17 -15.24 8.34 -16.98
CA THR A 17 -15.80 9.05 -18.15
C THR A 17 -17.17 9.66 -17.86
N SER A 18 -17.44 10.04 -16.61
CA SER A 18 -18.63 10.82 -16.25
C SER A 18 -18.40 12.06 -15.37
N ALA A 19 -17.15 12.52 -15.24
CA ALA A 19 -16.82 13.90 -14.89
C ALA A 19 -15.42 14.20 -15.44
N GLY A 20 -15.28 15.21 -16.30
CA GLY A 20 -14.06 15.49 -17.07
C GLY A 20 -12.84 15.98 -16.26
N SER A 21 -12.39 15.23 -15.25
CA SER A 21 -11.07 15.44 -14.64
C SER A 21 -10.05 14.57 -15.38
N ALA A 22 -9.19 15.21 -16.18
CA ALA A 22 -8.02 14.54 -16.73
C ALA A 22 -7.19 13.93 -15.58
N LEU A 23 -6.87 12.64 -15.69
CA LEU A 23 -5.92 11.96 -14.82
C LEU A 23 -4.63 12.79 -14.78
N SER A 24 -4.22 13.19 -13.58
CA SER A 24 -3.17 14.19 -13.39
C SER A 24 -2.00 13.61 -12.60
N THR A 25 -0.80 14.10 -12.89
CA THR A 25 0.40 13.85 -12.08
C THR A 25 0.12 14.27 -10.64
N ILE A 26 0.68 13.53 -9.67
CA ILE A 26 0.62 13.89 -8.25
C ILE A 26 1.06 15.35 -8.08
N ASP A 27 0.13 16.19 -7.60
CA ASP A 27 0.42 17.53 -7.11
C ASP A 27 0.54 17.46 -5.59
N GLN A 28 1.76 17.61 -5.09
CA GLN A 28 2.03 17.54 -3.65
C GLN A 28 1.41 18.72 -2.87
N ASP A 29 0.99 19.79 -3.57
CA ASP A 29 0.35 20.96 -2.99
C ASP A 29 -1.20 20.87 -3.01
N ALA A 30 -1.75 19.84 -3.66
CA ALA A 30 -3.18 19.54 -3.58
C ALA A 30 -3.61 19.34 -2.13
N ALA A 31 -4.88 19.65 -1.81
CA ALA A 31 -5.41 19.46 -0.46
C ALA A 31 -5.25 17.99 -0.02
N ILE A 32 -5.80 17.07 -0.82
CA ILE A 32 -5.49 15.64 -0.78
C ILE A 32 -5.28 15.14 -2.20
N TRP A 33 -4.31 14.26 -2.40
CA TRP A 33 -4.23 13.40 -3.58
C TRP A 33 -4.31 11.93 -3.16
N ILE A 34 -4.89 11.09 -4.01
CA ILE A 34 -4.98 9.64 -3.80
C ILE A 34 -4.77 8.89 -5.11
N ALA A 35 -4.06 7.77 -5.06
CA ALA A 35 -3.83 6.86 -6.16
C ALA A 35 -4.18 5.43 -5.76
N ASP A 36 -4.83 4.69 -6.66
CA ASP A 36 -5.04 3.25 -6.51
C ASP A 36 -3.79 2.48 -6.95
N LEU A 37 -3.34 1.59 -6.09
CA LEU A 37 -2.18 0.73 -6.27
C LEU A 37 -2.55 -0.75 -6.07
N SER A 38 -3.84 -1.08 -6.08
CA SER A 38 -4.33 -2.45 -5.90
C SER A 38 -3.77 -3.42 -6.95
N LEU A 39 -3.34 -2.92 -8.12
CA LEU A 39 -2.69 -3.71 -9.17
C LEU A 39 -1.16 -3.81 -9.05
N GLN A 40 -0.52 -3.15 -8.07
CA GLN A 40 0.92 -3.28 -7.83
C GLN A 40 1.25 -4.77 -7.55
N PRO A 41 2.16 -5.39 -8.32
CA PRO A 41 2.51 -6.78 -8.11
C PRO A 41 3.07 -7.02 -6.72
N ARG A 42 2.48 -8.03 -6.06
CA ARG A 42 2.80 -8.41 -4.68
C ARG A 42 3.05 -9.89 -4.51
N PHE A 43 3.96 -10.20 -3.61
CA PHE A 43 4.20 -11.53 -3.07
C PHE A 43 4.12 -11.49 -1.55
N GLY A 44 3.65 -12.57 -0.93
CA GLY A 44 3.58 -12.68 0.52
C GLY A 44 4.00 -14.07 0.97
N CYS A 45 4.75 -14.13 2.06
CA CYS A 45 5.10 -15.38 2.70
C CYS A 45 5.16 -15.21 4.22
N LYS A 46 4.98 -16.32 4.93
CA LYS A 46 5.11 -16.39 6.38
C LYS A 46 5.70 -17.70 6.84
N GLY A 47 6.09 -17.74 8.11
CA GLY A 47 6.63 -18.91 8.78
C GLY A 47 8.11 -18.75 9.12
N ARG A 48 8.60 -19.62 10.01
CA ARG A 48 9.92 -19.49 10.64
C ARG A 48 11.09 -19.51 9.64
N GLY A 49 10.91 -20.15 8.49
CA GLY A 49 11.92 -20.19 7.42
C GLY A 49 11.83 -19.03 6.43
N ALA A 50 10.84 -18.14 6.54
CA ALA A 50 10.55 -17.16 5.49
C ALA A 50 11.69 -16.13 5.30
N ALA A 51 12.31 -15.67 6.39
CA ALA A 51 13.42 -14.72 6.31
C ALA A 51 14.66 -15.32 5.61
N GLU A 52 15.03 -16.55 5.99
CA GLU A 52 16.15 -17.29 5.38
C GLU A 52 15.89 -17.58 3.90
N TRP A 53 14.68 -18.06 3.59
CA TRP A 53 14.28 -18.34 2.21
C TRP A 53 14.28 -17.09 1.33
N LEU A 54 13.83 -15.94 1.84
CA LEU A 54 13.93 -14.66 1.13
C LEU A 54 15.40 -14.25 0.92
N GLY A 55 16.25 -14.39 1.93
CA GLY A 55 17.68 -14.11 1.84
C GLY A 55 18.40 -14.96 0.80
N ALA A 56 18.01 -16.23 0.65
CA ALA A 56 18.53 -17.13 -0.39
C ALA A 56 18.15 -16.70 -1.82
N GLN A 57 17.19 -15.77 -1.99
CA GLN A 57 16.84 -15.16 -3.27
C GLN A 57 17.41 -13.73 -3.42
N ASP A 58 18.47 -13.41 -2.67
CA ASP A 58 19.15 -12.12 -2.65
C ASP A 58 18.32 -10.94 -2.14
N PHE A 59 17.20 -11.20 -1.43
CA PHE A 59 16.47 -10.13 -0.75
C PHE A 59 17.14 -9.74 0.56
N THR A 60 17.31 -8.44 0.77
CA THR A 60 17.58 -7.90 2.11
C THR A 60 16.28 -7.95 2.91
N VAL A 61 16.33 -8.62 4.07
CA VAL A 61 15.19 -8.78 4.95
C VAL A 61 15.33 -7.86 6.17
N PRO A 62 14.30 -7.08 6.54
CA PRO A 62 14.37 -6.24 7.73
C PRO A 62 14.62 -7.05 9.00
N ALA A 63 15.60 -6.63 9.80
CA ALA A 63 16.00 -7.35 11.02
C ALA A 63 14.93 -7.28 12.12
N SER A 64 14.19 -6.16 12.19
CA SER A 64 13.17 -5.91 13.20
C SER A 64 11.76 -6.17 12.67
N PRO A 65 10.84 -6.73 13.47
CA PRO A 65 9.41 -6.73 13.14
C PRO A 65 8.90 -5.31 12.88
N ASN A 66 7.83 -5.21 12.09
CA ASN A 66 7.15 -3.94 11.79
C ASN A 66 8.09 -2.89 11.18
N SER A 67 8.96 -3.34 10.27
CA SER A 67 9.87 -2.47 9.54
C SER A 67 9.98 -2.90 8.08
N TRP A 68 10.58 -2.06 7.25
CA TRP A 68 10.75 -2.33 5.83
C TRP A 68 12.13 -1.93 5.33
N VAL A 69 12.54 -2.47 4.20
CA VAL A 69 13.78 -2.11 3.52
C VAL A 69 13.58 -2.21 2.01
N MET A 70 14.42 -1.51 1.26
CA MET A 70 14.53 -1.67 -0.18
C MET A 70 15.60 -2.69 -0.53
N THR A 71 15.30 -3.57 -1.48
CA THR A 71 16.29 -4.37 -2.20
C THR A 71 16.14 -4.10 -3.69
N GLY A 72 17.07 -3.32 -4.26
CA GLY A 72 16.90 -2.79 -5.61
C GLY A 72 15.57 -2.00 -5.69
N GLU A 73 14.70 -2.39 -6.62
CA GLU A 73 13.38 -1.77 -6.82
C GLU A 73 12.26 -2.45 -6.01
N SER A 74 12.60 -3.38 -5.11
CA SER A 74 11.63 -4.15 -4.34
C SER A 74 11.55 -3.66 -2.90
N ALA A 75 10.35 -3.35 -2.43
CA ALA A 75 10.11 -3.09 -1.01
C ALA A 75 9.79 -4.39 -0.29
N ILE A 76 10.56 -4.67 0.75
CA ILE A 76 10.44 -5.85 1.60
C ILE A 76 9.97 -5.39 2.97
N LEU A 77 8.71 -5.64 3.28
CA LEU A 77 8.08 -5.25 4.54
C LEU A 77 7.98 -6.49 5.43
N ARG A 78 8.44 -6.36 6.67
CA ARG A 78 8.29 -7.36 7.73
C ARG A 78 7.15 -6.95 8.65
N LEU A 79 6.04 -7.70 8.60
CA LEU A 79 4.77 -7.36 9.26
C LEU A 79 4.62 -7.95 10.68
N GLY A 80 5.68 -8.59 11.17
CA GLY A 80 5.72 -9.29 12.44
C GLY A 80 6.98 -10.14 12.52
N ASP A 81 6.99 -11.14 13.41
CA ASP A 81 8.19 -11.96 13.60
C ASP A 81 8.55 -12.78 12.36
N SER A 82 7.55 -13.25 11.62
CA SER A 82 7.76 -14.20 10.53
C SER A 82 6.77 -14.02 9.39
N GLU A 83 6.34 -12.80 9.09
CA GLU A 83 5.42 -12.50 7.98
C GLU A 83 5.96 -11.35 7.14
N PHE A 84 5.90 -11.53 5.82
CA PHE A 84 6.52 -10.63 4.85
C PHE A 84 5.57 -10.27 3.71
N LEU A 85 5.63 -9.00 3.31
CA LEU A 85 4.99 -8.42 2.14
C LEU A 85 6.09 -7.91 1.23
N ILE A 86 6.08 -8.35 -0.03
CA ILE A 86 6.99 -7.90 -1.05
C ILE A 86 6.18 -7.17 -2.11
N GLU A 87 6.51 -5.91 -2.35
CA GLU A 87 6.07 -5.17 -3.53
C GLU A 87 7.24 -5.01 -4.50
N SER A 88 7.01 -5.38 -5.76
CA SER A 88 8.06 -5.34 -6.78
C SER A 88 7.44 -5.33 -8.19
N THR A 89 8.27 -5.50 -9.21
CA THR A 89 7.84 -5.70 -10.60
C THR A 89 7.11 -7.04 -10.77
N ALA A 90 6.30 -7.15 -11.83
CA ALA A 90 5.57 -8.38 -12.13
C ALA A 90 6.52 -9.56 -12.34
N ASP A 91 7.67 -9.34 -12.97
CA ASP A 91 8.66 -10.38 -13.25
C ASP A 91 9.26 -10.95 -11.96
N VAL A 92 9.65 -10.07 -11.03
CA VAL A 92 10.17 -10.50 -9.71
C VAL A 92 9.11 -11.27 -8.95
N VAL A 93 7.88 -10.77 -8.90
CA VAL A 93 6.77 -11.44 -8.20
C VAL A 93 6.42 -12.79 -8.83
N ASN A 94 6.41 -12.88 -10.16
CA ASN A 94 6.13 -14.13 -10.88
C ASN A 94 7.24 -15.16 -10.65
N LYS A 95 8.51 -14.73 -10.67
CA LYS A 95 9.66 -15.57 -10.28
C LYS A 95 9.49 -16.08 -8.86
N MET A 96 9.17 -15.20 -7.91
CA MET A 96 8.96 -15.61 -6.50
C MET A 96 7.81 -16.60 -6.31
N LYS A 97 6.73 -16.46 -7.08
CA LYS A 97 5.61 -17.39 -7.06
C LYS A 97 5.96 -18.77 -7.63
N SER A 98 6.92 -18.86 -8.55
CA SER A 98 7.31 -20.13 -9.19
C SER A 98 8.41 -20.88 -8.44
N LEU A 99 9.16 -20.20 -7.56
CA LEU A 99 10.20 -20.85 -6.76
C LEU A 99 9.61 -21.90 -5.80
N PRO A 100 10.27 -23.06 -5.65
CA PRO A 100 9.88 -24.05 -4.66
C PRO A 100 10.05 -23.45 -3.26
N ARG A 101 9.07 -23.70 -2.40
CA ARG A 101 9.10 -23.25 -1.01
C ARG A 101 9.78 -24.30 -0.16
N GLU A 102 10.65 -23.86 0.73
CA GLU A 102 11.26 -24.71 1.73
C GLU A 102 10.30 -25.02 2.89
N ALA A 103 10.72 -25.96 3.75
CA ALA A 103 9.97 -26.28 4.95
C ALA A 103 9.76 -25.03 5.82
N SER A 104 8.57 -24.88 6.41
CA SER A 104 8.19 -23.72 7.23
C SER A 104 8.11 -22.38 6.48
N VAL A 105 7.98 -22.40 5.14
CA VAL A 105 7.66 -21.24 4.31
C VAL A 105 6.29 -21.42 3.67
N TYR A 106 5.32 -20.62 4.09
CA TYR A 106 3.93 -20.69 3.66
C TYR A 106 3.55 -19.45 2.84
N PRO A 107 2.82 -19.60 1.72
CA PRO A 107 2.33 -18.45 0.99
C PRO A 107 1.34 -17.63 1.81
N VAL A 108 1.38 -16.33 1.60
CA VAL A 108 0.30 -15.41 1.98
C VAL A 108 -0.27 -14.84 0.70
N LEU A 109 -1.57 -15.03 0.50
CA LEU A 109 -2.26 -14.49 -0.67
C LEU A 109 -2.38 -12.97 -0.52
N ARG A 110 -1.72 -12.22 -1.39
CA ARG A 110 -1.74 -10.75 -1.41
C ARG A 110 -2.69 -10.24 -2.46
N GLN A 111 -3.96 -10.14 -2.07
CA GLN A 111 -5.04 -9.59 -2.89
C GLN A 111 -5.61 -8.30 -2.28
N ASP A 112 -4.91 -7.70 -1.32
CA ASP A 112 -5.35 -6.52 -0.58
C ASP A 112 -5.66 -5.38 -1.55
N CYS A 113 -6.63 -4.53 -1.23
CA CYS A 113 -6.66 -3.22 -1.84
C CYS A 113 -5.44 -2.43 -1.35
N ALA A 114 -4.92 -1.55 -2.19
CA ALA A 114 -3.77 -0.74 -1.84
C ALA A 114 -3.92 0.67 -2.38
N PHE A 115 -3.69 1.67 -1.53
CA PHE A 115 -3.78 3.08 -1.90
C PHE A 115 -2.50 3.80 -1.51
N GLU A 116 -2.21 4.88 -2.21
CA GLU A 116 -1.26 5.87 -1.75
C GLU A 116 -1.92 7.24 -1.73
N PHE A 117 -1.72 7.99 -0.65
CA PHE A 117 -2.28 9.33 -0.54
C PHE A 117 -1.37 10.26 0.25
N GLY A 118 -1.53 11.55 -0.02
CA GLY A 118 -0.76 12.65 0.56
C GLY A 118 -1.47 13.97 0.29
N GLY A 119 -0.73 15.07 0.40
CA GLY A 119 -1.22 16.43 0.15
C GLY A 119 -1.15 17.31 1.39
N ALA A 120 -1.44 18.59 1.22
CA ALA A 120 -1.28 19.62 2.25
C ALA A 120 -2.20 19.42 3.47
N GLN A 121 -3.29 18.66 3.34
CA GLN A 121 -4.27 18.39 4.40
C GLN A 121 -4.23 16.94 4.91
N VAL A 122 -3.23 16.14 4.53
CA VAL A 122 -3.20 14.70 4.85
C VAL A 122 -3.19 14.42 6.36
N GLU A 123 -2.56 15.26 7.16
CA GLU A 123 -2.58 15.14 8.62
C GLU A 123 -3.99 15.36 9.20
N ASN A 124 -4.72 16.35 8.67
CA ASN A 124 -6.10 16.62 9.08
C ASN A 124 -7.04 15.48 8.65
N LEU A 125 -6.81 14.88 7.48
CA LEU A 125 -7.48 13.66 7.07
C LEU A 125 -7.19 12.53 8.07
N LEU A 126 -5.92 12.27 8.38
CA LEU A 126 -5.51 11.17 9.26
C LEU A 126 -6.10 11.29 10.66
N ARG A 127 -6.20 12.50 11.23
CA ARG A 127 -6.84 12.73 12.54
C ARG A 127 -8.30 12.31 12.60
N GLN A 128 -9.02 12.30 11.46
CA GLN A 128 -10.40 11.85 11.39
C GLN A 128 -10.53 10.34 11.21
N VAL A 129 -9.56 9.74 10.51
CA VAL A 129 -9.67 8.34 10.05
C VAL A 129 -8.85 7.36 10.88
N CYS A 130 -7.82 7.80 11.58
CA CYS A 130 -6.86 6.94 12.25
C CYS A 130 -6.36 7.57 13.57
N SER A 131 -6.37 6.80 14.66
CA SER A 131 -5.90 7.29 15.97
C SER A 131 -4.37 7.31 16.11
N MET A 132 -3.62 6.87 15.10
CA MET A 132 -2.16 6.86 15.12
C MET A 132 -1.57 8.24 14.89
N HIS A 133 -0.59 8.60 15.72
CA HIS A 133 0.17 9.83 15.58
C HIS A 133 1.44 9.58 14.73
N PHE A 134 1.32 9.77 13.42
CA PHE A 134 2.41 9.44 12.47
C PHE A 134 3.60 10.40 12.55
N GLU A 135 3.39 11.67 12.92
CA GLU A 135 4.47 12.66 13.06
C GLU A 135 5.48 12.28 14.17
N ALA A 136 5.06 11.49 15.16
CA ALA A 136 5.93 11.01 16.24
C ALA A 136 6.80 9.80 15.83
N LEU A 137 6.62 9.25 14.62
CA LEU A 137 7.38 8.09 14.16
C LEU A 137 8.79 8.49 13.73
N ASN A 138 9.78 7.70 14.15
CA ASN A 138 11.13 7.80 13.61
C ASN A 138 11.19 7.10 12.23
N LEU A 139 11.05 7.87 11.15
CA LEU A 139 11.08 7.33 9.78
C LEU A 139 12.44 6.73 9.39
N ILE A 140 13.54 7.10 10.06
CA ILE A 140 14.87 6.50 9.85
C ILE A 140 14.86 5.01 10.22
N ALA A 141 14.01 4.61 11.18
CA ALA A 141 13.83 3.21 11.56
C ALA A 141 12.99 2.40 10.54
N GLN A 142 12.59 3.02 9.43
CA GLN A 142 11.77 2.43 8.37
C GLN A 142 10.56 1.68 8.93
N PRO A 143 9.67 2.36 9.68
CA PRO A 143 8.59 1.71 10.38
C PRO A 143 7.50 1.25 9.40
N ILE A 144 6.84 0.14 9.76
CA ILE A 144 5.53 -0.25 9.23
C ILE A 144 4.54 -0.26 10.38
N VAL A 145 3.37 0.31 10.17
CA VAL A 145 2.34 0.44 11.19
C VAL A 145 1.18 -0.49 10.86
N LEU A 146 0.86 -1.41 11.76
CA LEU A 146 -0.36 -2.21 11.71
C LEU A 146 -1.36 -1.57 12.67
N THR A 147 -2.46 -1.03 12.15
CA THR A 147 -3.44 -0.26 12.93
C THR A 147 -4.84 -0.41 12.34
N SER A 148 -5.81 0.34 12.87
CA SER A 148 -7.12 0.51 12.27
C SER A 148 -7.31 1.92 11.71
N MET A 149 -7.95 2.00 10.54
CA MET A 149 -8.42 3.22 9.90
C MET A 149 -9.93 3.09 9.63
N ILE A 150 -10.73 3.94 10.29
CA ILE A 150 -12.20 3.96 10.20
C ILE A 150 -12.81 2.57 10.43
N GLY A 151 -12.30 1.85 11.44
CA GLY A 151 -12.75 0.51 11.80
C GLY A 151 -12.25 -0.62 10.91
N VAL A 152 -11.42 -0.33 9.89
CA VAL A 152 -10.79 -1.34 9.03
C VAL A 152 -9.36 -1.58 9.47
N SER A 153 -8.93 -2.83 9.58
CA SER A 153 -7.53 -3.18 9.82
C SER A 153 -6.68 -2.87 8.59
N VAL A 154 -5.61 -2.10 8.79
CA VAL A 154 -4.74 -1.62 7.72
C VAL A 154 -3.26 -1.79 8.07
N ILE A 155 -2.45 -2.01 7.04
CA ILE A 155 -1.00 -1.87 7.08
C ILE A 155 -0.67 -0.52 6.46
N ILE A 156 0.14 0.29 7.12
CA ILE A 156 0.53 1.62 6.67
C ILE A 156 2.05 1.72 6.64
N LEU A 157 2.58 2.09 5.49
CA LEU A 157 3.97 2.50 5.30
C LEU A 157 3.98 4.03 5.18
N PRO A 158 4.37 4.76 6.24
CA PRO A 158 4.55 6.20 6.17
C PRO A 158 5.86 6.54 5.43
N LYS A 159 5.79 7.47 4.48
CA LYS A 159 6.97 8.01 3.78
C LYS A 159 6.94 9.53 3.79
N GLN A 160 8.04 10.10 3.34
CA GLN A 160 8.12 11.51 3.00
C GLN A 160 8.66 11.63 1.57
N ASP A 161 7.98 12.43 0.75
CA ASP A 161 8.44 12.82 -0.58
C ASP A 161 8.60 14.35 -0.58
N GLN A 162 9.80 14.83 -0.92
CA GLN A 162 10.16 16.26 -0.87
C GLN A 162 9.79 16.96 0.46
N GLY A 163 9.93 16.25 1.58
CA GLY A 163 9.60 16.76 2.93
C GLY A 163 8.11 16.78 3.26
N ARG A 164 7.23 16.31 2.37
CA ARG A 164 5.80 16.17 2.62
C ARG A 164 5.43 14.72 2.95
N PRO A 165 4.61 14.47 3.97
CA PRO A 165 4.20 13.12 4.32
C PRO A 165 3.27 12.53 3.26
N ASN A 166 3.48 11.26 2.95
CA ASN A 166 2.52 10.44 2.21
C ASN A 166 2.47 9.02 2.80
N PHE A 167 1.42 8.30 2.48
CA PHE A 167 1.11 7.03 3.14
C PHE A 167 0.73 6.00 2.12
N ARG A 168 1.45 4.88 2.10
CA ARG A 168 1.02 3.68 1.39
C ARG A 168 0.22 2.80 2.36
N VAL A 169 -0.99 2.44 1.96
CA VAL A 169 -1.93 1.69 2.81
C VAL A 169 -2.37 0.43 2.10
N TRP A 170 -2.40 -0.69 2.83
CA TRP A 170 -3.00 -1.94 2.38
C TRP A 170 -4.10 -2.36 3.36
N ALA A 171 -5.20 -2.87 2.81
CA ALA A 171 -6.31 -3.40 3.59
C ALA A 171 -6.95 -4.58 2.87
N ASP A 172 -7.72 -5.40 3.59
CA ASP A 172 -8.50 -6.46 2.95
C ASP A 172 -9.35 -5.89 1.80
N ASN A 173 -9.32 -6.58 0.66
CA ASN A 173 -9.91 -6.09 -0.58
C ASN A 173 -11.42 -5.81 -0.46
N THR A 174 -12.11 -6.53 0.42
CA THR A 174 -13.56 -6.34 0.64
C THR A 174 -13.89 -4.95 1.17
N TYR A 175 -12.94 -4.27 1.81
CA TYR A 175 -13.09 -2.89 2.28
C TYR A 175 -12.61 -1.84 1.28
N GLY A 176 -12.03 -2.23 0.13
CA GLY A 176 -11.41 -1.29 -0.81
C GLY A 176 -12.36 -0.18 -1.27
N PHE A 177 -13.58 -0.54 -1.67
CA PHE A 177 -14.59 0.45 -2.08
C PHE A 177 -14.99 1.39 -0.94
N TYR A 178 -15.16 0.84 0.27
CA TYR A 178 -15.53 1.62 1.44
C TYR A 178 -14.43 2.63 1.79
N LEU A 179 -13.20 2.16 1.99
CA LEU A 179 -12.06 2.99 2.33
C LEU A 179 -11.82 4.08 1.28
N TRP A 180 -11.83 3.72 0.00
CA TRP A 180 -11.62 4.67 -1.10
C TRP A 180 -12.64 5.81 -1.05
N ASN A 181 -13.93 5.51 -1.01
CA ASN A 181 -14.96 6.54 -1.03
C ASN A 181 -15.00 7.37 0.25
N THR A 182 -14.70 6.77 1.41
CA THR A 182 -14.63 7.53 2.66
C THR A 182 -13.44 8.49 2.66
N LEU A 183 -12.26 8.06 2.18
CA LEU A 183 -11.10 8.94 2.04
C LEU A 183 -11.36 10.08 1.04
N LEU A 184 -11.99 9.78 -0.10
CA LEU A 184 -12.41 10.81 -1.06
C LEU A 184 -13.40 11.81 -0.46
N GLY A 185 -14.41 11.32 0.27
CA GLY A 185 -15.41 12.16 0.92
C GLY A 185 -14.78 13.16 1.88
N ILE A 186 -13.95 12.66 2.80
CA ILE A 186 -13.23 13.50 3.78
C ILE A 186 -12.26 14.45 3.07
N GLY A 187 -11.54 13.99 2.05
CA GLY A 187 -10.64 14.85 1.27
C GLY A 187 -11.39 16.01 0.60
N ASN A 188 -12.60 15.78 0.08
CA ASN A 188 -13.43 16.83 -0.49
C ASN A 188 -13.90 17.85 0.56
N GLU A 189 -14.23 17.40 1.78
CA GLU A 189 -14.54 18.30 2.90
C GLU A 189 -13.33 19.15 3.34
N LEU A 190 -12.11 18.63 3.16
CA LEU A 190 -10.85 19.30 3.48
C LEU A 190 -10.29 20.19 2.36
N GLY A 191 -11.08 20.46 1.30
CA GLY A 191 -10.68 21.37 0.23
C GLY A 191 -10.41 20.71 -1.12
N GLY A 192 -10.67 19.40 -1.25
CA GLY A 192 -10.66 18.67 -2.51
C GLY A 192 -9.80 17.42 -2.47
N CYS A 193 -10.19 16.41 -3.27
CA CYS A 193 -9.39 15.21 -3.46
C CYS A 193 -9.07 14.98 -4.94
N GLN A 194 -7.79 15.00 -5.28
CA GLN A 194 -7.27 14.70 -6.61
C GLN A 194 -7.06 13.19 -6.77
N ILE A 195 -7.65 12.60 -7.80
CA ILE A 195 -7.40 11.20 -8.16
C ILE A 195 -6.24 11.16 -9.16
N CYS A 196 -5.16 10.48 -8.78
CA CYS A 196 -3.93 10.39 -9.54
C CYS A 196 -3.71 8.99 -10.13
N LEU A 197 -2.95 8.94 -11.22
CA LEU A 197 -2.39 7.67 -11.69
C LEU A 197 -1.28 7.20 -10.74
N ALA A 198 -1.28 5.91 -10.46
CA ALA A 198 -0.13 5.22 -9.90
C ALA A 198 1.12 5.53 -10.72
N ARG A 199 2.18 6.08 -10.10
CA ARG A 199 3.49 6.12 -10.74
C ARG A 199 4.00 4.68 -10.85
N ASN A 200 4.36 4.25 -12.06
CA ASN A 200 5.24 3.12 -12.24
C ASN A 200 6.58 3.49 -11.59
N SER A 201 6.99 2.75 -10.56
CA SER A 201 8.17 2.99 -9.70
C SER A 201 7.89 3.93 -8.52
N VAL A 202 7.48 3.30 -7.43
CA VAL A 202 7.53 3.84 -6.08
C VAL A 202 8.91 3.52 -5.52
N TYR A 203 9.44 4.32 -4.60
CA TYR A 203 10.75 4.17 -3.93
C TYR A 203 11.94 4.94 -4.54
N GLN A 204 11.71 6.13 -5.10
CA GLN A 204 12.75 7.19 -5.13
C GLN A 204 12.60 8.10 -3.91
#